data_AF-A0A4R8HAH8-F1
#
_entry.id   AF-A0A4R8HAH8-F1
#
_cell.length_a   1.000
_cell.length_b   1.000
_cell.length_c   1.000
_cell.angle_alpha   90.00
_cell.angle_beta   90.00
_cell.angle_gamma   90.00
#
_symmetry.space_group_name_H-M   'P 1'
#
loop_
_entity.id
_entity.type
_entity.pdbx_description
1 polymer ?
#
loop_
_entity_poly.entity_id
_entity_poly.type
_entity_poly.pdbx_seq_one_letter_code
_entity_poly.pdbx_strand_id
1 'polypeptide(L)' 'MLDYTSLNGLKQIVTDLEKIQTREVDNVRYIKEDELDGVINLLQAIINTKEFNKKIR' A
#
# COMPACT_ATOMS: atom_id res chain seq x y z
N MET A 1 -8.21 -4.54 -15.91
CA MET A 1 -7.81 -3.32 -15.18
C MET A 1 -7.76 -3.67 -13.71
N LEU A 2 -6.66 -3.39 -13.01
CA LEU A 2 -6.57 -3.65 -11.57
C LEU A 2 -7.54 -2.70 -10.85
N ASP A 3 -8.48 -3.27 -10.09
CA ASP A 3 -9.37 -2.49 -9.24
C ASP A 3 -8.66 -2.19 -7.92
N TYR A 4 -8.14 -0.97 -7.81
CA TYR A 4 -7.43 -0.48 -6.63
C TYR A 4 -8.33 -0.21 -5.42
N THR A 5 -9.65 -0.36 -5.57
CA THR A 5 -10.59 -0.37 -4.43
C THR A 5 -10.79 -1.78 -3.86
N SER A 6 -10.43 -2.82 -4.61
CA SER A 6 -10.50 -4.21 -4.17
C SER A 6 -9.40 -4.54 -3.16
N LEU A 7 -9.62 -5.56 -2.33
CA LEU A 7 -8.62 -6.03 -1.36
C LEU A 7 -7.29 -6.41 -2.05
N ASN A 8 -7.38 -7.06 -3.22
CA ASN A 8 -6.20 -7.47 -3.98
C ASN A 8 -5.47 -6.26 -4.58
N GLY A 9 -6.21 -5.25 -5.06
CA GLY A 9 -5.62 -4.01 -5.55
C GLY A 9 -4.91 -3.22 -4.46
N LEU A 10 -5.48 -3.15 -3.25
CA LEU A 10 -4.84 -2.51 -2.10
C LEU A 10 -3.55 -3.23 -1.68
N LYS A 11 -3.56 -4.57 -1.64
CA LYS A 11 -2.35 -5.37 -1.36
C LYS A 11 -1.26 -5.13 -2.42
N GLN A 12 -1.65 -5.04 -3.68
CA GLN A 12 -0.73 -4.75 -4.77
C GLN A 12 -0.06 -3.37 -4.60
N ILE A 13 -0.83 -2.34 -4.23
CA ILE A 13 -0.28 -0.99 -3.97
C ILE A 13 0.76 -1.04 -2.85
N VAL A 14 0.48 -1.72 -1.72
CA VAL A 14 1.44 -1.84 -0.61
C VAL A 14 2.76 -2.44 -1.10
N THR A 15 2.70 -3.55 -1.82
CA THR A 15 3.89 -4.21 -2.38
C THR A 15 4.66 -3.33 -3.36
N ASP A 16 3.97 -2.53 -4.17
CA ASP A 16 4.62 -1.63 -5.11
C ASP A 16 5.28 -0.44 -4.39
N LEU A 17 4.70 0.05 -3.29
CA LEU A 17 5.31 1.07 -2.43
C LEU A 17 6.55 0.54 -1.68
N GLU A 18 6.50 -0.69 -1.14
CA GLU A 18 7.65 -1.35 -0.50
C GLU A 18 8.82 -1.55 -1.48
N LYS A 19 8.53 -1.81 -2.76
CA LYS A 19 9.55 -1.89 -3.82
C LYS A 19 10.16 -0.52 -4.15
N ILE A 20 9.39 0.56 -4.04
CA ILE A 20 9.88 1.93 -4.24
C ILE A 20 10.83 2.31 -3.09
N GLN A 21 10.52 1.90 -1.85
CA GLN A 21 11.37 2.13 -0.69
C GLN A 21 12.74 1.43 -0.82
N THR A 22 12.76 0.24 -1.41
CA THR A 22 13.95 -0.63 -1.47
C THR A 22 14.81 -0.46 -2.73
N ARG A 23 14.30 0.23 -3.75
CA ARG A 23 15.07 0.51 -4.98
C ARG A 23 15.60 1.93 -4.94
N GLU A 24 16.92 2.10 -5.07
CA GLU A 24 17.48 3.39 -5.46
C GLU A 24 16.93 3.75 -6.85
N VAL A 25 15.92 4.61 -6.88
CA VAL A 25 15.33 5.11 -8.12
C VAL A 25 15.94 6.48 -8.42
N ASP A 26 16.91 6.50 -9.33
CA ASP A 26 17.68 7.67 -9.78
C ASP A 26 16.85 8.86 -10.29
N ASN A 27 15.53 8.72 -10.44
CA ASN A 27 14.65 9.72 -11.07
C ASN A 27 13.27 9.88 -10.39
N VAL A 28 13.07 9.34 -9.19
CA VAL A 28 11.82 9.56 -8.45
C VAL A 28 12.01 10.74 -7.51
N ARG A 29 11.12 11.73 -7.61
CA ARG A 29 11.05 12.85 -6.67
C ARG A 29 11.05 12.27 -5.26
N TYR A 30 12.12 12.53 -4.49
CA TYR A 30 12.39 11.92 -3.19
C TYR A 30 11.13 11.97 -2.30
N ILE A 31 10.50 10.82 -2.07
CA ILE A 31 9.50 10.66 -1.03
C ILE A 31 10.31 10.34 0.22
N LYS A 32 10.11 11.12 1.29
CA LYS A 32 10.79 10.82 2.54
C LYS A 32 10.32 9.47 3.06
N GLU A 33 11.24 8.70 3.63
CA GLU A 33 10.96 7.34 4.10
C GLU A 33 9.81 7.30 5.11
N ASP A 34 9.73 8.30 6.00
CA ASP A 34 8.66 8.46 6.99
C ASP A 34 7.28 8.72 6.38
N GLU A 35 7.22 9.51 5.30
CA GLU A 35 5.97 9.76 4.55
C GLU A 35 5.49 8.50 3.84
N LEU A 36 6.41 7.73 3.25
CA LEU A 36 6.10 6.47 2.56
C LEU A 36 5.61 5.41 3.55
N ASP A 37 6.27 5.27 4.69
CA ASP A 37 5.86 4.38 5.79
C ASP A 37 4.47 4.76 6.31
N GLY A 38 4.19 6.05 6.48
CA GLY A 38 2.87 6.54 6.88
C GLY A 38 1.75 6.10 5.92
N VAL A 39 2.00 6.16 4.61
CA VAL A 39 1.04 5.72 3.59
C VAL A 39 0.87 4.20 3.61
N ILE A 40 1.96 3.43 3.71
CA ILE A 40 1.91 1.97 3.80
C ILE A 40 1.09 1.53 5.02
N ASN A 41 1.34 2.13 6.19
CA ASN A 41 0.62 1.84 7.42
C ASN A 41 -0.89 2.12 7.30
N LEU A 42 -1.26 3.25 6.68
CA LEU A 42 -2.66 3.58 6.44
C LEU A 42 -3.33 2.55 5.52
N LEU A 43 -2.67 2.13 4.44
CA LEU A 43 -3.18 1.13 3.52
C LEU A 43 -3.36 -0.24 4.20
N GLN A 44 -2.39 -0.66 5.02
CA GLN A 44 -2.48 -1.89 5.80
C GLN A 44 -3.66 -1.84 6.78
N ALA A 45 -3.92 -0.71 7.44
CA ALA A 45 -5.10 -0.54 8.30
C ALA A 45 -6.42 -0.70 7.50
N ILE A 46 -6.52 -0.09 6.33
CA ILE A 46 -7.71 -0.22 5.44
C ILE A 46 -7.91 -1.68 5.00
N ILE A 47 -6.82 -2.37 4.62
CA ILE A 47 -6.84 -3.79 4.25
C ILE A 47 -7.38 -4.62 5.41
N ASN A 48 -6.84 -4.45 6.62
CA ASN A 48 -7.25 -5.18 7.81
C ASN A 48 -8.74 -4.97 8.13
N THR A 49 -9.23 -3.73 8.07
CA THR A 49 -10.66 -3.43 8.26
C THR A 49 -11.54 -4.10 7.20
N LYS A 50 -11.12 -4.09 5.93
CA LYS A 50 -11.87 -4.76 4.85
C LYS A 50 -11.90 -6.28 5.02
N GLU A 51 -10.80 -6.90 5.44
CA GLU A 51 -10.75 -8.33 5.72
C GLU A 51 -11.63 -8.71 6.90
N PHE A 52 -11.61 -7.90 7.98
CA PHE A 52 -12.51 -8.10 9.11
C PHE A 52 -13.98 -8.04 8.67
N ASN A 53 -14.37 -7.00 7.92
CA ASN A 53 -15.74 -6.84 7.42
C ASN A 53 -16.20 -7.96 6.49
N LYS A 54 -15.27 -8.62 5.78
CA LYS A 54 -15.58 -9.83 4.99
C LYS A 54 -15.79 -11.07 5.83
N LYS A 55 -15.15 -11.18 7.00
CA LYS A 55 -15.27 -12.35 7.90
C LYS A 55 -16.56 -12.36 8.70
N ILE A 56 -17.13 -11.17 8.97
CA ILE A 56 -18.38 -11.01 9.73
C ILE A 56 -19.63 -10.86 8.85
N ARG A 57 -19.47 -10.98 7.53
CA ARG A 57 -20.55 -11.04 6.53
C ARG A 57 -20.69 -12.45 6.01
#